data_AF-A0A4V2JUC6-F1
#
_entry.id   AF-A0A4V2JUC6-F1
#
_cell.length_a   1.000
_cell.length_b   1.000
_cell.length_c   1.000
_cell.angle_alpha   90.00
_cell.angle_beta   90.00
_cell.angle_gamma   90.00
#
_symmetry.space_group_name_H-M   'P 1'
#
loop_
_entity.id
_entity.type
_entity.pdbx_description
1 polymer ?
#
loop_
_entity_poly.entity_id
_entity_poly.type
_entity_poly.pdbx_seq_one_letter_code
_entity_poly.pdbx_strand_id
1 'polypeptide(L)'
;NKTLNHNLRSISLTHSLSKVDSNLILCFERFYGISHLKLQNIDWISSKTKSFHEYIFRLVSYKDNKIYLKCLEIDEALNNNKMFNNLLFLSETYGYTNIKKIEYRVYEISEIEYSFFNQMTKLENICIEVRNTTASINFKKLFCNIELFHTVILISIYVNRIFKEDTGIFKQFKFLAILYFEFKILDFNTISNIKKRDFKNIQIHISPNRAERSVEINNYLDSEFKINFS
;
A
#
# COMPACT_ATOMS: atom_id res chain seq x y z
N ASN A 1 -26.98 -19.14 -17.89
CA ASN A 1 -27.22 -18.10 -16.87
C ASN A 1 -26.08 -18.07 -15.87
N LYS A 2 -25.29 -16.97 -15.83
CA LYS A 2 -24.33 -16.73 -14.75
C LYS A 2 -25.10 -16.16 -13.55
N THR A 3 -25.23 -16.93 -12.47
CA THR A 3 -25.84 -16.43 -11.23
C THR A 3 -24.90 -15.41 -10.58
N LEU A 4 -25.38 -14.18 -10.36
CA LEU A 4 -24.64 -13.11 -9.69
C LEU A 4 -24.96 -13.12 -8.20
N ASN A 5 -23.95 -12.85 -7.37
CA ASN A 5 -24.09 -12.74 -5.93
C ASN A 5 -23.84 -11.29 -5.49
N HIS A 6 -24.91 -10.64 -5.03
CA HIS A 6 -24.90 -9.26 -4.51
C HIS A 6 -24.77 -9.18 -2.98
N ASN A 7 -24.87 -10.32 -2.30
CA ASN A 7 -24.92 -10.38 -0.84
C ASN A 7 -23.53 -10.52 -0.22
N LEU A 8 -22.60 -11.22 -0.90
CA LEU A 8 -21.25 -11.38 -0.41
C LEU A 8 -20.50 -10.03 -0.42
N ARG A 9 -20.03 -9.59 0.74
CA ARG A 9 -19.37 -8.28 0.92
C ARG A 9 -17.86 -8.36 1.08
N SER A 10 -17.34 -9.50 1.51
CA SER A 10 -15.92 -9.70 1.78
C SER A 10 -15.45 -11.06 1.29
N ILE A 11 -14.24 -11.11 0.73
CA ILE A 11 -13.50 -12.32 0.42
C ILE A 11 -12.11 -12.22 1.02
N SER A 12 -11.67 -13.31 1.64
CA SER A 12 -10.31 -13.46 2.13
C SER A 12 -9.74 -14.78 1.59
N LEU A 13 -8.68 -14.69 0.80
CA LEU A 13 -7.85 -15.82 0.40
C LEU A 13 -6.56 -15.75 1.19
N THR A 14 -6.27 -16.80 1.95
CA THR A 14 -5.11 -16.86 2.84
C THR A 14 -4.38 -18.19 2.70
N HIS A 15 -3.05 -18.16 2.67
CA HIS A 15 -2.17 -19.32 2.79
C HIS A 15 -2.49 -20.45 1.81
N SER A 16 -2.06 -20.29 0.55
CA SER A 16 -2.19 -21.37 -0.42
C SER A 16 -1.18 -22.48 -0.13
N LEU A 17 -1.63 -23.66 0.30
CA LEU A 17 -0.80 -24.86 0.50
C LEU A 17 -0.15 -25.35 -0.82
N SER A 18 -0.79 -25.02 -1.93
CA SER A 18 -0.34 -25.30 -3.30
C SER A 18 -0.58 -24.08 -4.15
N LYS A 19 0.04 -24.01 -5.32
CA LYS A 19 -0.18 -22.88 -6.22
C LYS A 19 -1.64 -22.80 -6.70
N VAL A 20 -2.16 -21.58 -6.80
CA VAL A 20 -3.55 -21.27 -7.18
C VAL A 20 -3.60 -20.89 -8.65
N ASP A 21 -4.52 -21.47 -9.42
CA ASP A 21 -4.74 -21.08 -10.81
C ASP A 21 -5.33 -19.66 -10.87
N SER A 22 -4.70 -18.78 -11.66
CA SER A 22 -5.18 -17.42 -11.93
C SER A 22 -6.61 -17.38 -12.49
N ASN A 23 -7.10 -18.46 -13.11
CA ASN A 23 -8.50 -18.59 -13.55
C ASN A 23 -9.53 -18.47 -12.41
N LEU A 24 -9.10 -18.55 -11.14
CA LEU A 24 -9.95 -18.23 -9.99
C LEU A 24 -10.60 -16.83 -10.09
N ILE A 25 -9.98 -15.89 -10.82
CA ILE A 25 -10.55 -14.56 -11.09
C ILE A 25 -11.93 -14.63 -11.77
N LEU A 26 -12.19 -15.66 -12.58
CA LEU A 26 -13.49 -15.87 -13.24
C LEU A 26 -14.62 -16.14 -12.23
N CYS A 27 -14.27 -16.67 -11.05
CA CYS A 27 -15.21 -16.78 -9.94
C CYS A 27 -15.46 -15.42 -9.28
N PHE A 28 -14.43 -14.57 -9.19
CA PHE A 28 -14.51 -13.25 -8.58
C PHE A 28 -15.43 -12.30 -9.35
N GLU A 29 -15.47 -12.41 -10.68
CA GLU A 29 -16.42 -11.66 -11.52
C GLU A 29 -17.90 -11.89 -11.16
N ARG A 30 -18.25 -12.95 -10.42
CA ARG A 30 -19.63 -13.27 -10.04
C ARG A 30 -20.11 -12.57 -8.77
N PHE A 31 -19.19 -12.01 -7.98
CA PHE A 31 -19.48 -11.46 -6.66
C PHE A 31 -19.56 -9.92 -6.68
N TYR A 32 -20.60 -9.37 -7.33
CA TYR A 32 -20.80 -7.93 -7.49
C TYR A 32 -20.93 -7.14 -6.18
N GLY A 33 -21.30 -7.81 -5.08
CA GLY A 33 -21.47 -7.17 -3.78
C GLY A 33 -20.16 -6.87 -3.04
N ILE A 34 -19.01 -7.37 -3.52
CA ILE A 34 -17.74 -7.29 -2.79
C ILE A 34 -17.29 -5.85 -2.64
N SER A 35 -16.98 -5.50 -1.39
CA SER A 35 -16.35 -4.24 -1.02
C SER A 35 -15.03 -4.42 -0.30
N HIS A 36 -14.71 -5.62 0.18
CA HIS A 36 -13.47 -5.94 0.87
C HIS A 36 -12.83 -7.19 0.27
N LEU A 37 -11.58 -7.07 -0.15
CA LEU A 37 -10.80 -8.18 -0.65
C LEU A 37 -9.48 -8.28 0.10
N LYS A 38 -9.16 -9.47 0.59
CA LYS A 38 -7.88 -9.80 1.21
C LYS A 38 -7.21 -10.95 0.48
N LEU A 39 -5.96 -10.75 0.08
CA LEU A 39 -5.07 -11.76 -0.47
C LEU A 39 -3.82 -11.85 0.42
N GLN A 40 -3.60 -13.02 1.02
CA GLN A 40 -2.47 -13.24 1.92
C GLN A 40 -1.72 -14.51 1.56
N ASN A 41 -0.43 -14.40 1.25
CA ASN A 41 0.46 -15.52 0.94
C ASN A 41 -0.14 -16.47 -0.12
N ILE A 42 -0.57 -15.92 -1.25
CA ILE A 42 -1.08 -16.68 -2.39
C ILE A 42 0.01 -16.83 -3.45
N ASP A 43 0.37 -18.07 -3.76
CA ASP A 43 1.28 -18.41 -4.86
C ASP A 43 0.47 -18.68 -6.13
N TRP A 44 0.46 -17.76 -7.08
CA TRP A 44 -0.30 -17.89 -8.32
C TRP A 44 0.46 -18.68 -9.38
N ILE A 45 -0.16 -19.73 -9.94
CA ILE A 45 0.23 -20.22 -11.26
C ILE A 45 -0.30 -19.24 -12.28
N SER A 46 0.60 -18.54 -12.96
CA SER A 46 0.26 -17.85 -14.21
C SER A 46 -0.21 -18.89 -15.22
N SER A 47 -1.51 -18.97 -15.49
CA SER A 47 -1.97 -19.59 -16.73
C SER A 47 -1.35 -18.79 -17.88
N LYS A 48 -0.80 -19.49 -18.88
CA LYS A 48 0.03 -18.93 -19.96
C LYS A 48 -0.72 -17.84 -20.78
N THR A 49 -0.63 -16.58 -20.38
CA THR A 49 -0.98 -15.41 -21.23
C THR A 49 -0.10 -14.18 -20.96
N LYS A 50 1.05 -14.35 -20.28
CA LYS A 50 1.96 -13.26 -19.88
C LYS A 50 2.36 -12.30 -21.02
N SER A 51 2.66 -12.78 -22.23
CA SER A 51 3.18 -11.91 -23.29
C SER A 51 2.12 -11.05 -23.99
N PHE A 52 0.86 -11.50 -24.05
CA PHE A 52 -0.20 -10.77 -24.74
C PHE A 52 -0.96 -9.83 -23.78
N HIS A 53 -1.08 -10.20 -22.50
CA HIS A 53 -1.75 -9.36 -21.49
C HIS A 53 -0.96 -8.11 -21.12
N GLU A 54 0.37 -8.17 -21.00
CA GLU A 54 1.19 -6.98 -20.74
C GLU A 54 1.13 -5.96 -21.90
N TYR A 55 0.97 -6.45 -23.14
CA TYR A 55 0.83 -5.60 -24.34
C TYR A 55 -0.57 -4.99 -24.46
N ILE A 56 -1.62 -5.76 -24.13
CA ILE A 56 -3.01 -5.29 -24.16
C ILE A 56 -3.32 -4.35 -22.99
N PHE A 57 -2.73 -4.50 -21.79
CA PHE A 57 -3.00 -3.59 -20.67
C PHE A 57 -2.28 -2.24 -20.73
N ARG A 58 -1.29 -2.07 -21.61
CA ARG A 58 -0.89 -0.74 -22.08
C ARG A 58 -2.03 0.00 -22.79
N LEU A 59 -3.02 -0.75 -23.29
CA LEU A 59 -4.26 -0.29 -23.92
C LEU A 59 -5.43 -0.63 -22.98
N VAL A 60 -5.48 0.01 -21.80
CA VAL A 60 -6.57 -0.07 -20.80
C VAL A 60 -7.92 -0.37 -21.47
N SER A 61 -8.36 -1.62 -21.39
CA SER A 61 -9.73 -1.97 -21.78
C SER A 61 -10.63 -1.52 -20.64
N TYR A 62 -11.32 -0.41 -20.87
CA TYR A 62 -12.48 0.00 -20.08
C TYR A 62 -13.53 -1.12 -20.16
N LYS A 63 -13.48 -2.08 -19.23
CA LYS A 63 -14.68 -2.87 -18.93
C LYS A 63 -15.60 -1.94 -18.13
N ASP A 64 -16.75 -1.58 -18.69
CA ASP A 64 -17.73 -0.70 -18.05
C ASP A 64 -18.31 -1.25 -16.73
N ASN A 65 -18.13 -2.56 -16.47
CA ASN A 65 -18.73 -3.27 -15.33
C ASN A 65 -17.69 -3.71 -14.28
N LYS A 66 -16.80 -2.80 -13.84
CA LYS A 66 -15.89 -3.10 -12.72
C LYS A 66 -16.64 -3.21 -11.39
N ILE A 67 -16.19 -4.11 -10.53
CA ILE A 67 -16.64 -4.16 -9.13
C ILE A 67 -15.75 -3.20 -8.32
N TYR A 68 -16.37 -2.26 -7.62
CA TYR A 68 -15.64 -1.22 -6.88
C TYR A 68 -15.39 -1.62 -5.44
N LEU A 69 -14.10 -1.87 -5.13
CA LEU A 69 -13.66 -2.17 -3.76
C LEU A 69 -13.66 -0.90 -2.90
N LYS A 70 -13.90 -1.07 -1.60
CA LYS A 70 -13.68 -0.06 -0.56
C LYS A 70 -12.44 -0.37 0.28
N CYS A 71 -12.10 -1.64 0.45
CA CYS A 71 -10.95 -2.10 1.21
C CYS A 71 -10.20 -3.17 0.41
N LEU A 72 -8.87 -3.02 0.32
CA LEU A 72 -7.99 -3.98 -0.32
C LEU A 72 -6.80 -4.28 0.59
N GLU A 73 -6.58 -5.56 0.87
CA GLU A 73 -5.44 -6.05 1.64
C GLU A 73 -4.65 -7.05 0.78
N ILE A 74 -3.38 -6.75 0.55
CA ILE A 74 -2.44 -7.62 -0.16
C ILE A 74 -1.23 -7.81 0.75
N ASP A 75 -0.96 -9.06 1.09
CA ASP A 75 0.15 -9.47 1.94
C ASP A 75 0.88 -10.63 1.25
N GLU A 76 2.00 -10.34 0.59
CA GLU A 76 2.76 -11.33 -0.18
C GLU A 76 3.71 -12.14 0.72
N ALA A 77 4.29 -13.22 0.21
CA ALA A 77 5.31 -13.96 0.94
C ALA A 77 6.63 -13.17 1.06
N LEU A 78 7.40 -13.41 2.12
CA LEU A 78 8.64 -12.68 2.45
C LEU A 78 9.71 -12.75 1.35
N ASN A 79 9.80 -13.86 0.62
CA ASN A 79 10.89 -14.15 -0.33
C ASN A 79 10.43 -14.18 -1.79
N ASN A 80 9.36 -13.47 -2.14
CA ASN A 80 8.79 -13.56 -3.48
C ASN A 80 9.67 -12.82 -4.49
N ASN A 81 10.42 -13.58 -5.30
CA ASN A 81 11.04 -13.07 -6.52
C ASN A 81 9.89 -12.68 -7.46
N LYS A 82 9.67 -11.38 -7.66
CA LYS A 82 8.42 -10.75 -8.10
C LYS A 82 7.91 -11.25 -9.46
N MET A 83 7.30 -12.43 -9.49
CA MET A 83 6.80 -13.07 -10.72
C MET A 83 5.33 -12.75 -11.02
N PHE A 84 4.59 -12.18 -10.06
CA PHE A 84 3.17 -11.88 -10.17
C PHE A 84 2.85 -10.56 -9.49
N ASN A 85 1.99 -9.73 -10.11
CA ASN A 85 1.56 -8.45 -9.57
C ASN A 85 0.06 -8.53 -9.24
N ASN A 86 -0.26 -8.56 -7.94
CA ASN A 86 -1.64 -8.71 -7.47
C ASN A 86 -2.54 -7.54 -7.90
N LEU A 87 -2.04 -6.30 -7.89
CA LEU A 87 -2.81 -5.14 -8.34
C LEU A 87 -3.12 -5.20 -9.83
N LEU A 88 -2.17 -5.64 -10.65
CA LEU A 88 -2.39 -5.82 -12.08
C LEU A 88 -3.44 -6.92 -12.33
N PHE A 89 -3.28 -8.08 -11.70
CA PHE A 89 -4.20 -9.19 -11.83
C PHE A 89 -5.63 -8.83 -11.44
N LEU A 90 -5.81 -8.18 -10.30
CA LEU A 90 -7.14 -7.78 -9.81
C LEU A 90 -7.76 -6.67 -10.67
N SER A 91 -6.95 -5.87 -11.36
CA SER A 91 -7.42 -4.75 -12.17
C SER A 91 -8.32 -5.20 -13.33
N GLU A 92 -8.29 -6.48 -13.73
CA GLU A 92 -9.20 -7.04 -14.74
C GLU A 92 -10.66 -7.03 -14.31
N THR A 93 -10.91 -7.19 -13.01
CA THR A 93 -12.26 -7.35 -12.42
C THR A 93 -12.65 -6.14 -11.57
N TYR A 94 -11.70 -5.58 -10.84
CA TYR A 94 -11.95 -4.58 -9.82
C TYR A 94 -11.50 -3.18 -10.24
N GLY A 95 -12.30 -2.18 -9.86
CA GLY A 95 -11.98 -0.77 -10.00
C GLY A 95 -11.46 -0.20 -8.68
N TYR A 96 -10.40 0.61 -8.74
CA TYR A 96 -9.69 1.10 -7.55
C TYR A 96 -10.07 2.50 -7.09
N THR A 97 -10.85 3.24 -7.89
CA THR A 97 -11.23 4.64 -7.63
C THR A 97 -12.07 4.87 -6.37
N ASN A 98 -12.66 3.81 -5.80
CA ASN A 98 -13.48 3.89 -4.58
C ASN A 98 -12.82 3.27 -3.35
N ILE A 99 -11.56 2.83 -3.46
CA ILE A 99 -10.82 2.28 -2.33
C ILE A 99 -10.58 3.40 -1.30
N LYS A 100 -10.99 3.13 -0.06
CA LYS A 100 -10.79 3.98 1.12
C LYS A 100 -9.65 3.47 2.00
N LYS A 101 -9.43 2.16 2.04
CA LYS A 101 -8.37 1.53 2.84
C LYS A 101 -7.53 0.60 1.98
N ILE A 102 -6.22 0.73 2.07
CA ILE A 102 -5.28 -0.23 1.50
C ILE A 102 -4.26 -0.69 2.54
N GLU A 103 -4.06 -2.00 2.64
CA GLU A 103 -2.88 -2.61 3.25
C GLU A 103 -2.09 -3.32 2.15
N TYR A 104 -0.85 -2.88 1.92
CA TYR A 104 -0.02 -3.36 0.82
C TYR A 104 1.36 -3.77 1.36
N ARG A 105 1.52 -5.06 1.68
CA ARG A 105 2.75 -5.65 2.22
C ARG A 105 3.41 -6.54 1.17
N VAL A 106 4.51 -6.06 0.60
CA VAL A 106 5.16 -6.69 -0.56
C VAL A 106 6.68 -6.70 -0.43
N TYR A 107 7.35 -7.45 -1.31
CA TYR A 107 8.81 -7.43 -1.36
C TYR A 107 9.34 -6.08 -1.86
N GLU A 108 8.79 -5.54 -2.96
CA GLU A 108 9.16 -4.25 -3.54
C GLU A 108 7.96 -3.63 -4.30
N ILE A 109 7.99 -2.33 -4.58
CA ILE A 109 6.96 -1.63 -5.37
C ILE A 109 7.58 -1.24 -6.73
N SER A 110 6.94 -1.60 -7.83
CA SER A 110 7.38 -1.24 -9.19
C SER A 110 6.54 -0.10 -9.78
N GLU A 111 6.92 0.36 -10.97
CA GLU A 111 6.19 1.37 -11.74
C GLU A 111 4.72 1.03 -11.97
N ILE A 112 4.41 -0.26 -12.15
CA ILE A 112 3.03 -0.72 -12.35
C ILE A 112 2.19 -0.42 -11.11
N GLU A 113 2.70 -0.72 -9.92
CA GLU A 113 1.97 -0.48 -8.68
C GLU A 113 1.80 1.01 -8.39
N TYR A 114 2.85 1.83 -8.61
CA TYR A 114 2.70 3.28 -8.50
C TYR A 114 1.59 3.82 -9.40
N SER A 115 1.45 3.29 -10.63
CA SER A 115 0.37 3.69 -11.53
C SER A 115 -1.04 3.35 -11.00
N PHE A 116 -1.17 2.26 -10.24
CA PHE A 116 -2.45 1.89 -9.61
C PHE A 116 -2.76 2.73 -8.37
N PHE A 117 -1.77 3.06 -7.54
CA PHE A 117 -1.95 3.99 -6.43
C PHE A 117 -2.48 5.36 -6.91
N ASN A 118 -2.01 5.85 -8.06
CA ASN A 118 -2.51 7.09 -8.66
C ASN A 118 -4.03 7.04 -8.96
N GLN A 119 -4.59 5.86 -9.25
CA GLN A 119 -6.01 5.70 -9.53
C GLN A 119 -6.90 5.69 -8.28
N MET A 120 -6.33 5.52 -7.08
CA MET A 120 -7.06 5.37 -5.81
C MET A 120 -7.39 6.73 -5.18
N THR A 121 -8.24 7.52 -5.85
CA THR A 121 -8.52 8.93 -5.49
C THR A 121 -9.24 9.15 -4.15
N LYS A 122 -9.75 8.09 -3.51
CA LYS A 122 -10.57 8.18 -2.28
C LYS A 122 -9.90 7.55 -1.05
N LEU A 123 -8.60 7.30 -1.08
CA LEU A 123 -7.90 6.70 0.05
C LEU A 123 -7.98 7.59 1.29
N GLU A 124 -8.35 6.98 2.41
CA GLU A 124 -8.38 7.55 3.74
C GLU A 124 -7.28 6.93 4.62
N ASN A 125 -7.03 5.62 4.44
CA ASN A 125 -6.07 4.85 5.24
C ASN A 125 -5.10 4.08 4.35
N ILE A 126 -3.81 4.32 4.53
CA ILE A 126 -2.74 3.71 3.75
C ILE A 126 -1.76 3.01 4.69
N CYS A 127 -1.63 1.70 4.55
CA CYS A 127 -0.60 0.90 5.22
C CYS A 127 0.27 0.23 4.16
N ILE A 128 1.57 0.49 4.16
CA ILE A 128 2.51 -0.08 3.19
C ILE A 128 3.69 -0.69 3.93
N GLU A 129 4.03 -1.92 3.58
CA GLU A 129 5.25 -2.59 4.01
C GLU A 129 6.06 -3.03 2.80
N VAL A 130 7.34 -2.64 2.78
CA VAL A 130 8.31 -3.08 1.76
C VAL A 130 9.44 -3.83 2.46
N ARG A 131 9.54 -5.12 2.14
CA ARG A 131 10.42 -6.05 2.85
C ARG A 131 11.82 -6.16 2.27
N ASN A 132 11.99 -5.81 1.00
CA ASN A 132 13.30 -5.73 0.38
C ASN A 132 14.12 -4.65 1.10
N THR A 133 15.20 -5.08 1.75
CA THR A 133 16.01 -4.19 2.58
C THR A 133 16.83 -3.18 1.77
N THR A 134 17.01 -3.41 0.47
CA THR A 134 17.74 -2.48 -0.42
C THR A 134 16.80 -1.58 -1.20
N ALA A 135 15.51 -1.92 -1.30
CA ALA A 135 14.53 -1.11 -2.00
C ALA A 135 14.14 0.12 -1.17
N SER A 136 13.88 1.22 -1.87
CA SER A 136 13.26 2.42 -1.31
C SER A 136 11.93 2.69 -1.99
N ILE A 137 10.99 3.28 -1.26
CA ILE A 137 9.73 3.74 -1.83
C ILE A 137 9.99 5.09 -2.48
N ASN A 138 9.59 5.24 -3.74
CA ASN A 138 9.51 6.54 -4.38
C ASN A 138 8.19 7.21 -3.96
N PHE A 139 8.21 7.94 -2.84
CA PHE A 139 6.99 8.55 -2.31
C PHE A 139 6.37 9.58 -3.25
N LYS A 140 7.18 10.26 -4.08
CA LYS A 140 6.66 11.20 -5.10
C LYS A 140 5.80 10.49 -6.14
N LYS A 141 6.16 9.27 -6.53
CA LYS A 141 5.34 8.44 -7.41
C LYS A 141 4.14 7.84 -6.70
N LEU A 142 4.32 7.41 -5.45
CA LEU A 142 3.26 6.84 -4.63
C LEU A 142 2.13 7.85 -4.36
N PHE A 143 2.48 9.08 -4.04
CA PHE A 143 1.56 10.17 -3.71
C PHE A 143 1.55 11.24 -4.81
N CYS A 144 1.58 10.84 -6.08
CA CYS A 144 1.49 11.77 -7.20
C CYS A 144 0.06 12.32 -7.40
N ASN A 145 -0.95 11.61 -6.90
CA ASN A 145 -2.33 12.03 -6.92
C ASN A 145 -2.59 13.08 -5.81
N ILE A 146 -2.73 14.34 -6.21
CA ILE A 146 -2.90 15.47 -5.30
C ILE A 146 -4.18 15.40 -4.46
N GLU A 147 -5.21 14.67 -4.91
CA GLU A 147 -6.47 14.49 -4.16
C GLU A 147 -6.21 13.77 -2.83
N LEU A 148 -5.19 12.90 -2.78
CA LEU A 148 -4.82 12.17 -1.57
C LEU A 148 -4.44 13.09 -0.41
N PHE A 149 -3.88 14.27 -0.71
CA PHE A 149 -3.53 15.27 0.30
C PHE A 149 -4.76 15.85 1.02
N HIS A 150 -5.95 15.61 0.48
CA HIS A 150 -7.24 16.05 0.98
C HIS A 150 -8.15 14.92 1.47
N THR A 151 -7.71 13.66 1.43
CA THR A 151 -8.54 12.52 1.85
C THR A 151 -7.86 11.64 2.90
N VAL A 152 -6.53 11.53 2.86
CA VAL A 152 -5.80 10.61 3.73
C VAL A 152 -5.72 11.13 5.16
N ILE A 153 -6.12 10.28 6.10
CA ILE A 153 -6.17 10.52 7.55
C ILE A 153 -5.10 9.70 8.27
N LEU A 154 -4.76 8.51 7.75
CA LEU A 154 -3.76 7.62 8.33
C LEU A 154 -2.78 7.12 7.28
N ILE A 155 -1.48 7.23 7.60
CA ILE A 155 -0.38 6.63 6.85
C ILE A 155 0.47 5.81 7.81
N SER A 156 0.67 4.53 7.49
CA SER A 156 1.62 3.64 8.15
C SER A 156 2.59 3.07 7.13
N ILE A 157 3.89 3.31 7.31
CA ILE A 157 4.94 2.89 6.39
C ILE A 157 5.98 2.05 7.13
N TYR A 158 6.20 0.83 6.64
CA TYR A 158 7.17 -0.14 7.16
C TYR A 158 8.20 -0.42 6.08
N VAL A 159 9.42 0.11 6.21
CA VAL A 159 10.46 0.03 5.17
C VAL A 159 11.82 -0.14 5.79
N ASN A 160 12.86 -0.49 5.02
CA ASN A 160 14.19 -0.55 5.62
C ASN A 160 14.77 0.84 5.95
N ARG A 161 14.52 1.83 5.09
CA ARG A 161 15.04 3.20 5.20
C ARG A 161 14.13 4.21 4.51
N ILE A 162 14.11 5.45 5.01
CA ILE A 162 13.53 6.64 4.36
C ILE A 162 14.65 7.67 4.20
N PHE A 163 14.62 8.46 3.13
CA PHE A 163 15.59 9.56 2.94
C PHE A 163 15.00 10.91 3.34
N LYS A 164 15.86 11.86 3.67
CA LYS A 164 15.46 13.23 4.05
C LYS A 164 14.55 13.87 3.00
N GLU A 165 14.86 13.67 1.72
CA GLU A 165 14.13 14.24 0.58
C GLU A 165 12.68 13.75 0.50
N ASP A 166 12.41 12.55 1.03
CA ASP A 166 11.09 11.94 1.02
C ASP A 166 10.15 12.58 2.04
N THR A 167 10.69 13.02 3.18
CA THR A 167 9.89 13.49 4.32
C THR A 167 9.05 14.74 4.01
N GLY A 168 9.42 15.51 2.99
CA GLY A 168 8.69 16.72 2.58
C GLY A 168 7.28 16.44 2.05
N ILE A 169 7.02 15.25 1.52
CA ILE A 169 5.71 14.93 0.94
C ILE A 169 4.61 14.79 1.99
N PHE A 170 4.95 14.28 3.18
CA PHE A 170 3.98 14.06 4.25
C PHE A 170 3.40 15.38 4.78
N LYS A 171 4.15 16.48 4.64
CA LYS A 171 3.72 17.83 5.03
C LYS A 171 2.59 18.38 4.15
N GLN A 172 2.34 17.75 3.00
CA GLN A 172 1.30 18.18 2.06
C GLN A 172 -0.10 17.71 2.47
N PHE A 173 -0.20 16.66 3.31
CA PHE A 173 -1.47 16.09 3.72
C PHE A 173 -2.18 16.96 4.77
N LYS A 174 -3.33 17.54 4.40
CA LYS A 174 -4.08 18.50 5.23
C LYS A 174 -4.86 17.85 6.36
N PHE A 175 -5.25 16.58 6.19
CA PHE A 175 -6.10 15.84 7.14
C PHE A 175 -5.38 14.67 7.82
N LEU A 176 -4.07 14.52 7.60
CA LEU A 176 -3.29 13.45 8.22
C LEU A 176 -3.30 13.59 9.74
N ALA A 177 -3.94 12.62 10.40
CA ALA A 177 -4.07 12.54 11.84
C ALA A 177 -3.05 11.58 12.47
N ILE A 178 -2.65 10.54 11.75
CA ILE A 178 -1.72 9.53 12.24
C ILE A 178 -0.67 9.25 11.16
N LEU A 179 0.60 9.38 11.54
CA LEU A 179 1.73 9.02 10.71
C LEU A 179 2.63 8.05 11.46
N TYR A 180 2.60 6.79 11.07
CA TYR A 180 3.43 5.75 11.66
C TYR A 180 4.56 5.40 10.72
N PHE A 181 5.79 5.44 11.23
CA PHE A 181 6.95 4.94 10.54
C PHE A 181 7.62 3.84 11.33
N GLU A 182 7.91 2.74 10.64
CA GLU A 182 8.80 1.72 11.14
C GLU A 182 9.88 1.46 10.12
N PHE A 183 11.12 1.67 10.53
CA PHE A 183 12.28 1.40 9.70
C PHE A 183 13.45 0.85 10.49
N LYS A 184 14.29 0.07 9.81
CA LYS A 184 15.47 -0.56 10.42
C LYS A 184 16.64 0.40 10.53
N ILE A 185 16.79 1.30 9.56
CA ILE A 185 17.87 2.27 9.49
C ILE A 185 17.29 3.66 9.71
N LEU A 186 17.58 4.24 10.89
CA LEU A 186 17.21 5.60 11.24
C LEU A 186 18.47 6.48 11.32
N ASP A 187 18.54 7.51 10.47
CA ASP A 187 19.61 8.50 10.50
C ASP A 187 19.11 9.89 10.95
N PHE A 188 20.01 10.63 11.61
CA PHE A 188 19.67 11.92 12.21
C PHE A 188 19.21 12.97 11.18
N ASN A 189 19.81 12.98 10.00
CA ASN A 189 19.47 13.94 8.94
C ASN A 189 18.04 13.76 8.42
N THR A 190 17.58 12.51 8.32
CA THR A 190 16.21 12.18 7.92
C THR A 190 15.23 12.58 9.03
N ILE A 191 15.48 12.16 10.27
CA ILE A 191 14.52 12.40 11.35
C ILE A 191 14.42 13.87 11.76
N SER A 192 15.52 14.61 11.73
CA SER A 192 15.55 16.04 12.06
C SER A 192 14.72 16.91 11.11
N ASN A 193 14.35 16.38 9.94
CA ASN A 193 13.49 17.06 8.96
C ASN A 193 11.99 16.87 9.21
N ILE A 194 11.62 15.92 10.07
CA ILE A 194 10.24 15.70 10.51
C ILE A 194 9.98 16.60 11.72
N LYS A 195 9.16 17.63 11.54
CA LYS A 195 8.81 18.59 12.58
C LYS A 195 7.36 18.43 13.00
N LYS A 196 7.08 18.45 14.29
CA LYS A 196 5.71 18.33 14.81
C LYS A 196 4.83 19.47 14.30
N ARG A 197 5.39 20.68 14.22
CA ARG A 197 4.70 21.88 13.74
C ARG A 197 4.22 21.81 12.29
N ASP A 198 4.79 20.90 11.49
CA ASP A 198 4.40 20.74 10.09
C ASP A 198 3.05 20.00 9.94
N PHE A 199 2.48 19.54 11.06
CA PHE A 199 1.24 18.78 11.10
C PHE A 199 0.26 19.39 12.12
N LYS A 200 -1.02 19.52 11.73
CA LYS A 200 -2.04 20.23 12.53
C LYS A 200 -2.47 19.47 13.79
N ASN A 201 -2.76 18.18 13.66
CA ASN A 201 -3.11 17.26 14.74
C ASN A 201 -2.50 15.92 14.37
N ILE A 202 -1.39 15.51 14.99
CA ILE A 202 -0.71 14.27 14.58
C ILE A 202 -0.18 13.45 15.74
N GLN A 203 -0.33 12.14 15.63
CA GLN A 203 0.49 11.17 16.36
C GLN A 203 1.53 10.62 15.41
N ILE A 204 2.79 10.82 15.74
CA ILE A 204 3.91 10.25 15.00
C ILE A 204 4.44 9.08 15.82
N HIS A 205 4.80 7.99 15.16
CA HIS A 205 5.45 6.84 15.79
C HIS A 205 6.68 6.47 14.94
N ILE A 206 7.78 6.14 15.59
CA ILE A 206 9.08 5.92 14.94
C ILE A 206 9.75 4.70 15.59
N SER A 207 10.02 3.65 14.82
CA SER A 207 10.91 2.54 15.21
C SER A 207 12.29 2.70 14.52
N PRO A 208 13.41 2.22 15.08
CA PRO A 208 13.59 1.25 16.18
C PRO A 208 13.30 1.84 17.57
N ASN A 209 13.35 1.04 18.65
CA ASN A 209 13.04 1.50 20.02
C ASN A 209 14.13 2.43 20.60
N ARG A 210 13.85 3.11 21.72
CA ARG A 210 14.78 4.07 22.36
C ARG A 210 16.17 3.49 22.66
N ALA A 211 16.26 2.22 23.06
CA ALA A 211 17.51 1.58 23.46
C ALA A 211 18.44 1.31 22.27
N GLU A 212 17.87 1.14 21.07
CA GLU A 212 18.59 0.86 19.83
C GLU A 212 18.98 2.14 19.05
N ARG A 213 18.46 3.31 19.44
CA ARG A 213 18.73 4.60 18.80
C ARG A 213 20.00 5.25 19.35
N SER A 214 20.64 6.10 18.53
CA SER A 214 21.72 6.97 19.00
C SER A 214 21.20 8.01 20.01
N VAL A 215 22.09 8.48 20.88
CA VAL A 215 21.78 9.55 21.86
C VAL A 215 21.29 10.82 21.17
N GLU A 216 21.89 11.17 20.03
CA GLU A 216 21.53 12.35 19.24
C GLU A 216 20.08 12.28 18.73
N ILE A 217 19.67 11.13 18.19
CA ILE A 217 18.29 10.90 17.72
C ILE A 217 17.32 10.97 18.90
N ASN A 218 17.65 10.33 20.01
CA ASN A 218 16.81 10.35 21.22
C ASN A 218 16.60 11.77 21.73
N ASN A 219 17.67 12.56 21.87
CA ASN A 219 17.60 13.96 22.30
C ASN A 219 16.71 14.80 21.37
N TYR A 220 16.82 14.58 20.06
CA TYR A 220 15.97 15.24 19.09
C TYR A 220 14.49 14.90 19.28
N LEU A 221 14.15 13.60 19.33
CA LEU A 221 12.78 13.14 19.47
C LEU A 221 12.13 13.63 20.77
N ASP A 222 12.88 13.60 21.87
CA ASP A 222 12.44 14.11 23.17
C ASP A 222 12.12 15.61 23.10
N SER A 223 13.00 16.40 22.46
CA SER A 223 12.81 17.85 22.35
C SER A 223 11.67 18.26 21.41
N GLU A 224 11.54 17.59 20.26
CA GLU A 224 10.64 18.00 19.17
C GLU A 224 9.19 17.53 19.44
N PHE A 225 8.98 16.40 20.13
CA PHE A 225 7.64 15.80 20.24
C PHE A 225 7.18 15.51 21.68
N LYS A 226 8.05 15.76 22.65
CA LYS A 226 7.79 15.96 24.08
C LYS A 226 7.16 14.84 24.90
N ILE A 227 6.36 13.87 24.39
CA ILE A 227 5.85 12.71 25.20
C ILE A 227 5.12 11.57 24.42
N ASN A 228 4.94 11.59 23.10
CA ASN A 228 4.17 10.54 22.40
C ASN A 228 4.99 9.71 21.40
N PHE A 229 6.09 9.11 21.84
CA PHE A 229 6.80 8.10 21.04
C PHE A 229 7.15 6.90 21.90
N SER A 230 6.46 5.79 21.64
CA SER A 230 6.85 4.46 22.12
C SER A 230 7.59 3.77 20.99
#